data_AF-F3PVZ1-F1
#
_entry.id   AF-F3PVZ1-F1
#
_cell.length_a   1.000
_cell.length_b   1.000
_cell.length_c   1.000
_cell.angle_alpha   90.00
_cell.angle_beta   90.00
_cell.angle_gamma   90.00
#
_symmetry.space_group_name_H-M   'P 1'
#
loop_
_entity.id
_entity.type
_entity.pdbx_description
1 polymer ?
#
loop_
_entity_poly.entity_id
_entity_poly.type
_entity_poly.pdbx_seq_one_letter_code
_entity_poly.pdbx_strand_id
1 'polypeptide(L)'
;MKKGCIVLHLLCSLFIQSCISDSVKNLGSGYFYRDEGGDIKDILCQNSNGGEIPATILDYIYNDEYIIAKQKPKYPQEPLYKRKYEYGTSDSLFYWIILKTNDVVLGPLSWQEYLDMRLKYQIPVELSLY
;
A
#
# COMPACT_ATOMS: atom_id res chain seq x y z
N MET A 1 -47.93 10.58 26.15
CA MET A 1 -46.94 10.89 25.08
C MET A 1 -45.58 10.38 25.54
N LYS A 2 -44.95 9.40 24.86
CA LYS A 2 -43.51 9.01 24.99
C LYS A 2 -43.14 7.70 24.24
N LYS A 3 -43.90 7.27 23.22
CA LYS A 3 -43.56 6.07 22.42
C LYS A 3 -42.94 6.38 21.04
N GLY A 4 -42.99 7.64 20.61
CA GLY A 4 -42.45 8.08 19.31
C GLY A 4 -40.95 8.40 19.30
N CYS A 5 -40.32 8.72 20.43
CA CYS A 5 -38.89 9.08 20.47
C CYS A 5 -37.94 7.87 20.41
N ILE A 6 -38.37 6.68 20.85
CA ILE A 6 -37.47 5.53 20.98
C ILE A 6 -37.18 4.90 19.60
N VAL A 7 -38.16 4.89 18.71
CA VAL A 7 -38.01 4.30 17.36
C VAL A 7 -37.08 5.15 16.47
N LEU A 8 -37.07 6.48 16.65
CA LEU A 8 -36.20 7.38 15.88
C LEU A 8 -34.73 7.27 16.31
N HIS A 9 -34.44 7.00 17.58
CA HIS A 9 -33.06 6.76 18.04
C HIS A 9 -32.50 5.41 17.58
N LEU A 10 -33.34 4.37 17.52
CA LEU A 10 -32.95 3.03 17.04
C LEU A 10 -32.64 3.00 15.53
N LEU A 11 -33.32 3.84 14.73
CA LEU A 11 -33.06 3.98 13.30
C LEU A 11 -31.79 4.78 12.98
N CYS A 12 -31.41 5.76 13.81
CA CYS A 12 -30.17 6.50 13.64
C CYS A 12 -28.91 5.72 14.06
N SER A 13 -29.01 4.76 14.98
CA SER A 13 -27.86 3.95 15.42
C SER A 13 -27.41 2.88 14.41
N LEU A 14 -28.20 2.58 13.38
CA LEU A 14 -27.90 1.55 12.38
C LEU A 14 -26.99 2.02 11.22
N PHE A 15 -26.66 3.32 11.15
CA PHE A 15 -25.89 3.89 10.02
C PHE A 15 -24.38 4.06 10.29
N ILE A 16 -23.84 3.53 11.39
CA ILE A 16 -22.40 3.65 11.72
C ILE A 16 -21.67 2.29 11.71
N GLN A 17 -22.20 1.30 11.01
CA GLN A 17 -21.40 0.13 10.66
C GLN A 17 -20.45 0.54 9.54
N SER A 18 -19.25 1.01 9.89
CA SER A 18 -18.16 1.14 8.93
C SER A 18 -17.84 -0.26 8.43
N CYS A 19 -18.40 -0.64 7.28
CA CYS A 19 -17.94 -1.78 6.53
C CYS A 19 -16.52 -1.47 6.06
N ILE A 20 -15.52 -1.84 6.87
CA ILE A 20 -14.17 -2.04 6.36
C ILE A 20 -14.29 -3.24 5.43
N SER A 21 -14.50 -2.96 4.14
CA SER A 21 -14.60 -3.99 3.12
C SER A 21 -13.19 -4.37 2.74
N ASP A 22 -12.86 -5.64 2.92
CA ASP A 22 -11.67 -6.21 2.31
C ASP A 22 -11.74 -5.94 0.81
N SER A 23 -10.63 -5.48 0.24
CA SER A 23 -10.53 -5.21 -1.19
C SER A 23 -9.21 -5.69 -1.76
N VAL A 24 -9.28 -6.23 -2.97
CA VAL A 24 -8.10 -6.65 -3.75
C VAL A 24 -8.19 -5.98 -5.10
N LYS A 25 -7.12 -5.28 -5.50
CA LYS A 25 -7.02 -4.64 -6.81
C LYS A 25 -5.89 -5.27 -7.60
N ASN A 26 -6.23 -5.85 -8.75
CA ASN A 26 -5.24 -6.36 -9.69
C ASN A 26 -4.43 -5.20 -10.29
N LEU A 27 -3.11 -5.25 -10.12
CA LEU A 27 -2.19 -4.26 -10.66
C LEU A 27 -1.52 -4.71 -11.96
N GLY A 28 -1.75 -5.95 -12.41
CA GLY A 28 -1.12 -6.56 -13.59
C GLY A 28 0.14 -7.38 -13.27
N SER A 29 0.54 -8.26 -14.20
CA SER A 29 1.74 -9.10 -14.07
C SER A 29 1.81 -9.95 -12.79
N GLY A 30 0.66 -10.38 -12.27
CA GLY A 30 0.55 -11.16 -11.02
C GLY A 30 0.62 -10.33 -9.74
N TYR A 31 0.82 -9.02 -9.82
CA TYR A 31 0.79 -8.12 -8.67
C TYR A 31 -0.62 -7.67 -8.33
N PHE A 32 -0.89 -7.51 -7.03
CA PHE A 32 -2.15 -6.99 -6.54
C PHE A 32 -1.95 -6.15 -5.28
N TYR A 33 -2.72 -5.07 -5.17
CA TYR A 33 -2.89 -4.33 -3.93
C TYR A 33 -3.96 -5.01 -3.10
N ARG A 34 -3.72 -5.14 -1.80
CA ARG A 34 -4.66 -5.73 -0.84
C ARG A 34 -4.88 -4.76 0.31
N ASP A 35 -6.14 -4.52 0.64
CA ASP A 35 -6.60 -3.74 1.78
C ASP A 35 -7.55 -4.62 2.61
N GLU A 36 -7.07 -5.16 3.72
CA GLU A 36 -7.88 -5.91 4.71
C GLU A 36 -8.29 -4.99 5.88
N GLY A 37 -8.18 -3.66 5.69
CA GLY A 37 -8.45 -2.68 6.71
C GLY A 37 -7.30 -2.38 7.68
N GLY A 38 -7.49 -1.30 8.44
CA GLY A 38 -6.48 -0.81 9.38
C GLY A 38 -5.14 -0.54 8.68
N ASP A 39 -4.10 -1.24 9.14
CA ASP A 39 -2.73 -1.13 8.64
C ASP A 39 -2.41 -2.16 7.53
N ILE A 40 -3.31 -3.10 7.24
CA ILE A 40 -3.07 -4.19 6.29
C ILE A 40 -3.37 -3.70 4.87
N LYS A 41 -2.43 -2.91 4.36
CA LYS A 41 -2.44 -2.28 3.04
C LYS A 41 -1.11 -2.54 2.37
N ASP A 42 -1.02 -3.62 1.60
CA ASP A 42 0.22 -4.11 0.99
C ASP A 42 0.09 -4.38 -0.51
N ILE A 43 1.23 -4.57 -1.18
CA ILE A 43 1.28 -5.03 -2.57
C ILE A 43 2.03 -6.35 -2.59
N LEU A 44 1.34 -7.38 -3.04
CA LEU A 44 1.85 -8.74 -3.10
C LEU A 44 1.94 -9.21 -4.55
N CYS A 45 2.72 -10.27 -4.77
CA CYS A 45 2.81 -10.92 -6.07
C CYS A 45 2.42 -12.40 -5.95
N GLN A 46 1.64 -12.89 -6.92
CA GLN A 46 1.34 -14.32 -7.06
C GLN A 46 2.60 -15.13 -7.38
N ASN A 47 3.56 -14.54 -8.08
CA ASN A 47 4.84 -15.16 -8.39
C ASN A 47 5.74 -15.13 -7.15
N SER A 48 6.31 -16.27 -6.77
CA SER A 48 7.13 -16.38 -5.56
C SER A 48 8.33 -15.43 -5.54
N ASN A 49 8.83 -15.07 -6.72
CA ASN A 49 10.02 -14.24 -6.94
C ASN A 49 9.70 -12.76 -7.17
N GLY A 50 8.42 -12.40 -7.38
CA GLY A 50 7.96 -11.03 -7.66
C GLY A 50 8.20 -10.03 -6.52
N GLY A 51 8.46 -10.54 -5.32
CA GLY A 51 8.62 -9.74 -4.12
C GLY A 51 7.30 -9.13 -3.64
N GLU A 52 7.40 -8.15 -2.75
CA GLU A 52 6.28 -7.52 -2.06
C GLU A 52 6.66 -6.12 -1.60
N ILE A 53 5.67 -5.26 -1.43
CA ILE A 53 5.78 -4.02 -0.64
C ILE A 53 4.92 -4.26 0.60
N PRO A 54 5.50 -4.16 1.82
CA PRO A 54 4.78 -4.50 3.04
C PRO A 54 3.64 -3.52 3.33
N ALA A 55 2.87 -3.84 4.38
CA ALA A 55 1.73 -3.09 4.91
C ALA A 55 1.96 -1.57 5.05
N THR A 56 0.89 -0.86 5.42
CA THR A 56 0.88 0.60 5.65
C THR A 56 1.24 1.46 4.43
N ILE A 57 0.90 0.97 3.23
CA ILE A 57 0.88 1.78 2.00
C ILE A 57 -0.15 2.91 2.16
N LEU A 58 0.30 4.13 1.86
CA LEU A 58 -0.48 5.35 1.91
C LEU A 58 -1.06 5.72 0.54
N ASP A 59 -0.29 5.49 -0.51
CA ASP A 59 -0.68 5.78 -1.89
C ASP A 59 0.13 4.91 -2.87
N TYR A 60 -0.43 4.65 -4.05
CA TYR A 60 0.26 3.92 -5.11
C TYR A 60 -0.23 4.31 -6.51
N ILE A 61 0.66 4.22 -7.48
CA ILE A 61 0.39 4.42 -8.91
C ILE A 61 1.11 3.35 -9.71
N TYR A 62 0.53 2.93 -10.83
CA TYR A 62 1.07 1.84 -11.64
C TYR A 62 0.68 1.99 -13.11
N ASN A 63 1.50 1.38 -13.97
CA ASN A 63 1.19 1.12 -15.38
C ASN A 63 1.63 -0.32 -15.71
N ASP A 64 1.75 -0.70 -16.98
CA ASP A 64 2.14 -2.06 -17.37
C ASP A 64 3.58 -2.45 -16.97
N GLU A 65 4.46 -1.48 -16.73
CA GLU A 65 5.88 -1.71 -16.46
C GLU A 65 6.26 -1.50 -14.98
N TYR A 66 5.59 -0.59 -14.28
CA TYR A 66 5.99 -0.14 -12.95
C TYR A 66 4.84 -0.17 -11.96
N ILE A 67 5.19 -0.37 -10.69
CA ILE A 67 4.34 -0.05 -9.54
C ILE A 67 5.16 0.85 -8.63
N ILE A 68 4.57 1.95 -8.17
CA ILE A 68 5.21 2.89 -7.27
C ILE A 68 4.30 3.05 -6.07
N ALA A 69 4.87 2.97 -4.88
CA ALA A 69 4.12 3.11 -3.64
C ALA A 69 4.81 4.05 -2.68
N LYS A 70 4.00 4.76 -1.91
CA LYS A 70 4.38 5.60 -0.78
C LYS A 70 3.89 4.91 0.49
N GLN A 71 4.78 4.76 1.47
CA GLN A 71 4.52 3.96 2.67
C GLN A 71 5.01 4.68 3.91
N LYS A 72 4.28 4.53 5.02
CA LYS A 72 4.77 4.86 6.36
C LYS A 72 5.04 3.57 7.12
N PRO A 73 6.30 3.18 7.39
CA PRO A 73 6.60 1.86 7.93
C PRO A 73 6.01 1.66 9.31
N LYS A 74 5.65 0.42 9.59
CA LYS A 74 5.20 -0.05 10.89
C LYS A 74 6.32 -0.79 11.61
N TYR A 75 6.45 -0.51 12.91
CA TYR A 75 7.35 -1.22 13.80
C TYR A 75 6.57 -1.83 14.98
N PRO A 76 6.82 -3.10 15.35
CA PRO A 76 7.67 -4.07 14.64
C PRO A 76 7.08 -4.46 13.28
N GLN A 77 7.92 -4.96 12.38
CA GLN A 77 7.46 -5.52 11.11
C GLN A 77 6.66 -6.80 11.34
N GLU A 78 5.63 -7.01 10.54
CA GLU A 78 4.85 -8.25 10.58
C GLU A 78 5.74 -9.44 10.17
N PRO A 79 5.72 -10.55 10.92
CA PRO A 79 6.58 -11.72 10.66
C PRO A 79 6.19 -12.49 9.40
N LEU A 80 5.06 -12.15 8.76
CA LEU A 80 4.54 -12.84 7.58
C LEU A 80 5.25 -12.45 6.29
N TYR A 81 5.98 -11.34 6.27
CA TYR A 81 6.75 -10.91 5.10
C TYR A 81 7.99 -11.78 4.91
N LYS A 82 8.30 -12.09 3.65
CA LYS A 82 9.46 -12.93 3.29
C LYS A 82 10.78 -12.26 3.61
N ARG A 83 10.80 -10.92 3.56
CA ARG A 83 12.00 -10.11 3.76
C ARG A 83 11.81 -9.21 4.97
N LYS A 84 12.88 -9.07 5.75
CA LYS A 84 12.99 -8.01 6.74
C LYS A 84 13.58 -6.78 6.07
N TYR A 85 12.86 -5.68 6.10
CA TYR A 85 13.30 -4.43 5.47
C TYR A 85 13.98 -3.54 6.48
N GLU A 86 15.11 -2.93 6.11
CA GLU A 86 15.77 -1.96 6.95
C GLU A 86 15.31 -0.56 6.53
N TYR A 87 14.47 0.07 7.34
CA TYR A 87 14.10 1.46 7.13
C TYR A 87 15.09 2.31 7.92
N GLY A 88 15.80 3.22 7.24
CA GLY A 88 16.72 4.16 7.88
C GLY A 88 16.07 4.91 9.04
N THR A 89 16.87 5.32 10.03
CA THR A 89 16.36 5.71 11.36
C THR A 89 15.76 7.13 11.46
N SER A 90 15.68 7.90 10.38
CA SER A 90 15.17 9.29 10.40
C SER A 90 13.90 9.54 9.60
N ASP A 91 13.61 8.73 8.59
CA ASP A 91 12.54 9.03 7.65
C ASP A 91 11.22 8.44 8.15
N SER A 92 10.16 9.24 8.08
CA SER A 92 8.80 8.80 8.44
C SER A 92 8.04 8.20 7.25
N LEU A 93 8.61 8.33 6.06
CA LEU A 93 7.96 8.04 4.80
C LEU A 93 8.97 7.49 3.80
N PHE A 94 8.61 6.38 3.19
CA PHE A 94 9.46 5.65 2.25
C PHE A 94 8.72 5.40 0.96
N TYR A 95 9.49 5.22 -0.10
CA TYR A 95 9.02 4.95 -1.43
C TYR A 95 9.48 3.58 -1.90
N TRP A 96 8.72 3.02 -2.81
CA TRP A 96 8.98 1.72 -3.42
C TRP A 96 8.77 1.81 -4.91
N ILE A 97 9.58 1.09 -5.67
CA ILE A 97 9.41 0.91 -7.11
C ILE A 97 9.53 -0.59 -7.41
N ILE A 98 8.50 -1.17 -8.01
CA ILE A 98 8.56 -2.51 -8.59
C ILE A 98 8.71 -2.36 -10.11
N LEU A 99 9.74 -2.99 -10.67
CA LEU A 99 9.93 -3.17 -12.10
C LEU A 99 9.28 -4.51 -12.49
N LYS A 100 8.10 -4.46 -13.10
CA LYS A 100 7.31 -5.66 -13.40
C LYS A 100 7.93 -6.57 -14.44
N THR A 101 8.78 -6.03 -15.32
CA THR A 101 9.39 -6.76 -16.43
C THR A 101 10.41 -7.81 -16.00
N ASN A 102 10.99 -7.66 -14.80
CA ASN A 102 12.03 -8.53 -14.27
C ASN A 102 11.88 -8.81 -12.77
N ASP A 103 10.70 -8.57 -12.19
CA ASP A 103 10.38 -8.86 -10.79
C ASP A 103 11.32 -8.19 -9.76
N VAL A 104 11.86 -7.01 -10.09
CA VAL A 104 12.78 -6.28 -9.20
C VAL A 104 12.00 -5.32 -8.30
N VAL A 105 12.21 -5.45 -6.99
CA VAL A 105 11.68 -4.53 -5.97
C VAL A 105 12.80 -3.62 -5.47
N LEU A 106 12.63 -2.31 -5.65
CA LEU A 106 13.51 -1.26 -5.16
C LEU A 106 12.86 -0.61 -3.95
N GLY A 107 13.44 -0.84 -2.76
CA GLY A 107 13.03 -0.17 -1.54
C GLY A 107 13.33 -0.97 -0.27
N PRO A 108 13.04 -0.39 0.89
CA PRO A 108 12.46 0.95 1.07
C PRO A 108 13.45 2.06 0.67
N LEU A 109 12.97 3.10 -0.02
CA LEU A 109 13.78 4.24 -0.49
C LEU A 109 13.43 5.51 0.28
N SER A 110 14.42 6.29 0.69
CA SER A 110 14.25 7.70 1.06
C SER A 110 13.79 8.53 -0.14
N TRP A 111 13.37 9.78 0.09
CA TRP A 111 12.96 10.67 -1.00
C TRP A 111 14.05 10.85 -2.06
N GLN A 112 15.31 11.05 -1.65
CA GLN A 112 16.41 11.25 -2.59
C GLN A 112 16.72 9.96 -3.38
N GLU A 113 16.77 8.81 -2.71
CA GLU A 113 16.99 7.52 -3.39
C GLU A 113 15.86 7.19 -4.37
N TYR A 114 14.62 7.55 -4.04
CA TYR A 114 13.49 7.43 -4.95
C TYR A 114 13.68 8.28 -6.21
N LEU A 115 14.06 9.55 -6.08
CA LEU A 115 14.34 10.41 -7.24
C LEU A 115 15.48 9.86 -8.09
N ASP A 116 16.55 9.37 -7.45
CA ASP A 116 17.71 8.80 -8.13
C ASP A 116 17.34 7.51 -8.90
N MET A 117 16.54 6.63 -8.29
CA MET A 117 16.05 5.42 -8.94
C MET A 117 15.09 5.74 -10.09
N ARG A 118 14.20 6.73 -9.94
CA ARG A 118 13.33 7.17 -11.03
C ARG A 118 14.14 7.62 -12.25
N LEU A 119 15.19 8.40 -12.03
CA LEU A 119 16.07 8.87 -13.10
C LEU A 119 16.84 7.71 -13.74
N LYS A 120 17.39 6.81 -12.92
CA LYS A 120 18.15 5.62 -13.37
C LYS A 120 17.32 4.68 -14.24
N TYR A 121 16.07 4.43 -13.85
CA TYR A 121 15.17 3.49 -14.54
C TYR A 121 14.22 4.18 -15.52
N GLN A 122 14.40 5.49 -15.79
CA GLN A 122 13.60 6.25 -16.74
C GLN A 122 12.09 6.17 -16.46
N ILE A 123 11.72 6.22 -15.18
CA ILE A 123 10.33 6.09 -14.74
C ILE A 123 9.52 7.28 -15.27
N PRO A 124 8.41 7.03 -16.00
CA PRO A 124 7.61 8.10 -16.60
C PRO A 124 7.11 9.12 -15.58
N VAL A 125 7.11 10.41 -15.94
CA VAL A 125 6.77 11.53 -15.05
C VAL A 125 5.33 11.44 -14.54
N GLU A 126 4.42 10.90 -15.33
CA GLU A 126 3.02 10.69 -14.96
C GLU A 126 2.85 9.70 -13.79
N LEU A 127 3.83 8.82 -13.56
CA LEU A 127 3.83 7.92 -12.41
C LEU A 127 4.45 8.57 -11.18
N SER A 128 4.18 9.83 -10.87
CA SER A 128 4.80 10.52 -9.72
C SER A 128 3.89 10.56 -8.50
N LEU A 129 4.41 10.07 -7.37
CA LEU A 129 3.85 10.35 -6.04
C LEU A 129 4.68 11.47 -5.39
N TYR A 130 4.02 12.56 -5.00
CA TYR A 130 4.61 13.70 -4.28
C TYR A 130 4.25 13.64 -2.79
#